data_AF-A0A2S3Y5E7-F1
#
_entry.id   AF-A0A2S3Y5E7-F1
#
_cell.length_a   1.000
_cell.length_b   1.000
_cell.length_c   1.000
_cell.angle_alpha   90.00
_cell.angle_beta   90.00
_cell.angle_gamma   90.00
#
_symmetry.space_group_name_H-M   'P 1'
#
loop_
_entity.id
_entity.type
_entity.pdbx_description
1 polymer ?
#
loop_
_entity_poly.entity_id
_entity_poly.type
_entity_poly.pdbx_seq_one_letter_code
_entity_poly.pdbx_strand_id
1 'polypeptide(L)'
;MSTTIFKVARSHSAPATAGRATDWRDAALCRRPQYDPETWFPKGTDAASMANEREAKRVCARCPVMETCRQWALETRQDHGVWGGLSEHDRAAFRRYGRVPKRRTPVPVFASVEDAYRSSTQVDGDHVLWPVGREVLIGSVRMTANQVAWRATRSDEPEGRITKDCGVSTCVGHLVDQVMRQARHTTTERSAA
;
A
#
# COMPACT_ATOMS: atom_id res chain seq x y z
N MET A 1 -39.15 -54.92 -35.16
CA MET A 1 -39.34 -53.56 -34.60
C MET A 1 -39.81 -53.71 -33.17
N SER A 2 -39.01 -53.32 -32.17
CA SER A 2 -39.41 -52.53 -30.99
C SER A 2 -38.32 -52.68 -29.91
N THR A 3 -37.40 -51.71 -29.86
CA THR A 3 -36.38 -51.62 -28.82
C THR A 3 -36.98 -50.84 -27.65
N THR A 4 -37.33 -51.51 -26.55
CA THR A 4 -37.84 -50.83 -25.35
C THR A 4 -36.67 -50.38 -24.48
N ILE A 5 -36.55 -49.06 -24.34
CA ILE A 5 -35.55 -48.37 -23.51
C ILE A 5 -35.98 -48.45 -22.04
N PHE A 6 -35.17 -49.07 -21.17
CA PHE A 6 -35.32 -48.99 -19.71
C PHE A 6 -34.81 -47.64 -19.21
N LYS A 7 -35.71 -46.80 -18.71
CA LYS A 7 -35.39 -45.53 -18.04
C LYS A 7 -35.08 -45.80 -16.56
N VAL A 8 -33.81 -45.73 -16.17
CA VAL A 8 -33.42 -45.74 -14.75
C VAL A 8 -33.73 -44.38 -14.13
N ALA A 9 -34.76 -44.32 -13.28
CA ALA A 9 -34.97 -43.19 -12.39
C ALA A 9 -34.04 -43.34 -11.17
N ARG A 10 -33.09 -42.43 -10.98
CA ARG A 10 -32.35 -42.30 -9.72
C ARG A 10 -33.11 -41.35 -8.79
N SER A 11 -33.93 -41.89 -7.90
CA SER A 11 -34.33 -41.21 -6.68
C SER A 11 -33.23 -41.42 -5.63
N HIS A 12 -32.55 -40.34 -5.25
CA HIS A 12 -31.78 -40.31 -4.00
C HIS A 12 -32.21 -39.07 -3.23
N SER A 13 -33.23 -39.26 -2.39
CA SER A 13 -33.49 -38.34 -1.29
C SER A 13 -32.32 -38.45 -0.31
N ALA A 14 -31.56 -37.36 -0.14
CA ALA A 14 -30.54 -37.26 0.90
C ALA A 14 -31.20 -36.97 2.26
N PRO A 15 -30.69 -37.51 3.38
CA PRO A 15 -31.27 -37.30 4.69
C PRO A 15 -31.07 -35.85 5.13
N ALA A 16 -32.13 -35.23 5.66
CA ALA A 16 -32.15 -33.85 6.14
C ALA A 16 -31.45 -33.67 7.51
N THR A 17 -30.23 -34.20 7.66
CA THR A 17 -29.49 -34.19 8.93
C THR A 17 -27.96 -34.08 8.79
N ALA A 18 -27.46 -33.62 7.64
CA ALA A 18 -26.12 -33.04 7.59
C ALA A 18 -26.22 -31.59 8.08
N GLY A 19 -25.68 -31.29 9.26
CA GLY A 19 -25.58 -29.91 9.76
C GLY A 19 -25.06 -29.00 8.65
N ARG A 20 -25.84 -27.97 8.31
CA ARG A 20 -25.53 -27.02 7.25
C ARG A 20 -24.11 -26.52 7.47
N ALA A 21 -23.19 -26.84 6.55
CA ALA A 21 -21.83 -26.30 6.61
C ALA A 21 -21.93 -24.80 6.86
N THR A 22 -21.36 -24.32 7.97
CA THR A 22 -21.47 -22.92 8.38
C THR A 22 -20.97 -22.06 7.23
N ASP A 23 -21.82 -21.16 6.71
CA ASP A 23 -21.41 -20.27 5.63
C ASP A 23 -20.29 -19.39 6.18
N TRP A 24 -19.18 -19.24 5.46
CA TRP A 24 -18.08 -18.38 5.89
C TRP A 24 -18.55 -16.94 6.14
N ARG A 25 -19.67 -16.53 5.51
CA ARG A 25 -20.33 -15.26 5.77
C ARG A 25 -20.80 -15.11 7.22
N ASP A 26 -21.00 -16.19 7.97
CA ASP A 26 -21.35 -16.16 9.40
C ASP A 26 -20.19 -15.68 10.29
N ALA A 27 -18.95 -15.87 9.85
CA ALA A 27 -17.77 -15.37 10.53
C ALA A 27 -17.33 -13.97 10.07
N ALA A 28 -18.07 -13.32 9.15
CA ALA A 28 -17.69 -12.02 8.60
C ALA A 28 -17.84 -10.88 9.62
N LEU A 29 -16.75 -10.19 9.94
CA LEU A 29 -16.75 -9.06 10.88
C LEU A 29 -17.69 -7.93 10.45
N CYS A 30 -17.82 -7.68 9.14
CA CYS A 30 -18.67 -6.61 8.60
C CYS A 30 -20.16 -6.77 8.93
N ARG A 31 -20.61 -7.98 9.31
CA ARG A 31 -22.00 -8.23 9.72
C ARG A 31 -22.31 -7.85 11.15
N ARG A 32 -21.30 -7.54 11.95
CA ARG A 32 -21.49 -7.22 13.37
C ARG A 32 -22.29 -5.92 13.50
N PRO A 33 -23.22 -5.79 14.48
CA PRO A 33 -24.16 -4.66 14.56
C PRO A 33 -23.52 -3.27 14.64
N GLN A 34 -22.28 -3.16 15.10
CA GLN A 34 -21.56 -1.88 15.20
C GLN A 34 -21.11 -1.30 13.85
N TYR A 35 -21.25 -2.03 12.75
CA TYR A 35 -20.81 -1.60 11.44
C TYR A 35 -22.00 -1.28 10.54
N ASP A 36 -21.99 -0.10 9.92
CA ASP A 36 -22.99 0.30 8.93
C ASP A 36 -22.68 -0.34 7.56
N PRO A 37 -23.61 -1.12 6.96
CA PRO A 37 -23.45 -1.69 5.63
C PRO A 37 -23.05 -0.68 4.54
N GLU A 38 -23.51 0.56 4.60
CA GLU A 38 -23.18 1.60 3.60
C GLU A 38 -21.68 1.93 3.58
N THR A 39 -20.95 1.62 4.66
CA THR A 39 -19.48 1.76 4.72
C THR A 39 -18.79 0.92 3.64
N TRP A 40 -19.34 -0.25 3.28
CA TRP A 40 -18.79 -1.12 2.24
C TRP A 40 -19.19 -0.71 0.83
N PHE A 41 -20.11 0.24 0.66
CA PHE A 41 -20.58 0.71 -0.65
C PHE A 41 -20.36 2.23 -0.80
N PRO A 42 -19.10 2.70 -0.76
CA PRO A 42 -18.77 4.11 -0.91
C PRO A 42 -19.23 4.64 -2.29
N LYS A 43 -19.96 5.76 -2.29
CA LYS A 43 -20.55 6.37 -3.49
C LYS A 43 -19.72 7.57 -3.92
N GLY A 44 -19.07 7.49 -5.07
CA GLY A 44 -18.26 8.59 -5.63
C GLY A 44 -16.82 8.65 -5.11
N THR A 45 -16.14 9.77 -5.32
CA THR A 45 -14.69 9.95 -5.05
C THR A 45 -14.38 11.08 -4.07
N ASP A 46 -15.40 11.63 -3.41
CA ASP A 46 -15.23 12.69 -2.43
C ASP A 46 -14.57 12.19 -1.12
N ALA A 47 -14.28 13.11 -0.21
CA ALA A 47 -13.59 12.81 1.04
C ALA A 47 -14.35 11.81 1.93
N ALA A 48 -15.69 11.86 1.94
CA ALA A 48 -16.52 10.98 2.75
C ALA A 48 -16.53 9.55 2.18
N SER A 49 -16.71 9.42 0.87
CA SER A 49 -16.62 8.14 0.14
C SER A 49 -15.24 7.49 0.34
N MET A 50 -14.17 8.29 0.24
CA MET A 50 -12.81 7.84 0.48
C MET A 50 -12.57 7.43 1.94
N ALA A 51 -13.20 8.09 2.91
CA ALA A 51 -13.15 7.69 4.31
C ALA A 51 -13.87 6.35 4.54
N ASN A 52 -15.05 6.15 3.95
CA ASN A 52 -15.79 4.89 4.00
C ASN A 52 -14.99 3.73 3.38
N GLU A 53 -14.40 3.92 2.19
CA GLU A 53 -13.54 2.90 1.58
C GLU A 53 -12.38 2.51 2.51
N ARG A 54 -11.71 3.50 3.11
CA ARG A 54 -10.60 3.28 4.07
C ARG A 54 -11.08 2.51 5.30
N GLU A 55 -12.24 2.88 5.85
CA GLU A 55 -12.80 2.23 7.03
C GLU A 55 -13.20 0.77 6.72
N ALA A 56 -13.91 0.52 5.63
CA ALA A 56 -14.26 -0.83 5.19
C ALA A 56 -13.01 -1.71 5.02
N LYS A 57 -11.95 -1.18 4.39
CA LYS A 57 -10.66 -1.87 4.24
C LYS A 57 -10.00 -2.15 5.59
N ARG A 58 -10.03 -1.20 6.54
CA ARG A 58 -9.50 -1.38 7.90
C ARG A 58 -10.23 -2.47 8.68
N VAL A 59 -11.54 -2.59 8.51
CA VAL A 59 -12.32 -3.70 9.09
C VAL A 59 -11.98 -5.02 8.39
N CYS A 60 -11.90 -5.04 7.06
CA CYS A 60 -11.55 -6.24 6.30
C CYS A 60 -10.16 -6.79 6.67
N ALA A 61 -9.17 -5.92 6.90
CA ALA A 61 -7.80 -6.31 7.26
C ALA A 61 -7.71 -7.14 8.56
N ARG A 62 -8.74 -7.10 9.40
CA ARG A 62 -8.84 -7.86 10.67
C ARG A 62 -9.87 -8.98 10.60
N CYS A 63 -10.55 -9.14 9.46
CA CYS A 63 -11.65 -10.09 9.29
C CYS A 63 -11.11 -11.52 9.07
N PRO A 64 -11.57 -12.53 9.83
CA PRO A 64 -11.04 -13.89 9.72
C PRO A 64 -11.35 -14.55 8.37
N VAL A 65 -12.35 -14.06 7.65
CA VAL A 65 -12.77 -14.57 6.33
C VAL A 65 -12.37 -13.62 5.18
N MET A 66 -11.41 -12.73 5.41
CA MET A 66 -10.97 -11.75 4.40
C MET A 66 -10.55 -12.42 3.08
N GLU A 67 -9.74 -13.48 3.16
CA GLU A 67 -9.21 -14.17 1.98
C GLU A 67 -10.30 -14.91 1.21
N THR A 68 -11.15 -15.67 1.91
CA THR A 68 -12.31 -16.35 1.30
C THR A 68 -13.27 -15.35 0.64
N CYS A 69 -13.57 -14.23 1.31
CA CYS A 69 -14.40 -13.15 0.77
C CYS A 69 -13.79 -12.53 -0.49
N ARG A 70 -12.47 -12.26 -0.46
CA ARG A 70 -11.73 -11.71 -1.62
C ARG A 70 -11.79 -12.66 -2.80
N GLN A 71 -11.49 -13.93 -2.58
CA GLN A 71 -11.49 -14.95 -3.62
C GLN A 71 -12.88 -15.07 -4.25
N TRP A 72 -13.92 -15.23 -3.42
CA TRP A 72 -15.30 -15.29 -3.89
C TRP A 72 -15.67 -14.04 -4.71
N ALA A 73 -15.33 -12.84 -4.24
CA ALA A 73 -15.65 -11.61 -4.95
C ALA A 73 -14.93 -11.46 -6.31
N LEU A 74 -13.71 -11.98 -6.42
CA LEU A 74 -12.96 -12.00 -7.69
C LEU A 74 -13.55 -13.03 -8.67
N GLU A 75 -13.87 -14.24 -8.20
CA GLU A 75 -14.43 -15.34 -8.99
C GLU A 75 -15.83 -15.00 -9.51
N THR A 76 -16.70 -14.47 -8.64
CA THR A 76 -18.08 -14.11 -9.02
C THR A 76 -18.19 -12.73 -9.66
N ARG A 77 -17.08 -12.02 -9.85
CA ARG A 77 -17.03 -10.65 -10.40
C ARG A 77 -18.00 -9.69 -9.69
N GLN A 78 -17.88 -9.57 -8.37
CA GLN A 78 -18.64 -8.54 -7.64
C GLN A 78 -18.20 -7.15 -8.13
N ASP A 79 -19.13 -6.42 -8.72
CA ASP A 79 -18.86 -5.16 -9.40
C ASP A 79 -18.76 -3.98 -8.43
N HIS A 80 -19.56 -3.99 -7.37
CA HIS A 80 -19.70 -2.83 -6.48
C HIS A 80 -19.15 -3.04 -5.07
N GLY A 81 -18.72 -1.95 -4.44
CA GLY A 81 -18.31 -1.91 -3.04
C GLY A 81 -16.94 -2.55 -2.73
N VAL A 82 -16.64 -2.65 -1.44
CA VAL A 82 -15.40 -3.24 -0.88
C VAL A 82 -15.64 -4.71 -0.53
N TRP A 83 -14.78 -5.61 -1.00
CA TRP A 83 -14.87 -7.05 -0.72
C TRP A 83 -13.50 -7.60 -0.39
N GLY A 84 -13.38 -8.32 0.74
CA GLY A 84 -12.11 -8.92 1.17
C GLY A 84 -10.93 -7.92 1.22
N GLY A 85 -11.22 -6.66 1.55
CA GLY A 85 -10.24 -5.57 1.60
C GLY A 85 -9.92 -4.91 0.25
N LEU A 86 -10.62 -5.26 -0.84
CA LEU A 86 -10.43 -4.69 -2.16
C LEU A 86 -11.60 -3.80 -2.54
N SER A 87 -11.36 -2.55 -2.94
CA SER A 87 -12.39 -1.72 -3.57
C SER A 87 -12.64 -2.16 -5.03
N GLU A 88 -13.66 -1.58 -5.66
CA GLU A 88 -13.97 -1.82 -7.07
C GLU A 88 -12.74 -1.56 -7.96
N HIS A 89 -12.05 -0.44 -7.71
CA HIS A 89 -10.82 -0.06 -8.40
C HIS A 89 -9.69 -1.06 -8.17
N ASP A 90 -9.51 -1.54 -6.93
CA ASP A 90 -8.49 -2.55 -6.62
C ASP A 90 -8.77 -3.86 -7.35
N ARG A 91 -10.04 -4.31 -7.40
CA ARG A 91 -10.42 -5.53 -8.13
C ARG A 91 -10.22 -5.36 -9.64
N ALA A 92 -10.54 -4.19 -10.20
CA ALA A 92 -10.26 -3.88 -11.59
C ALA A 92 -8.75 -3.92 -11.90
N ALA A 93 -7.93 -3.33 -11.03
CA ALA A 93 -6.48 -3.37 -11.15
C ALA A 93 -5.93 -4.80 -10.99
N PHE A 94 -6.48 -5.59 -10.07
CA PHE A 94 -6.11 -6.99 -9.89
C PHE A 94 -6.38 -7.81 -11.15
N ARG A 95 -7.55 -7.65 -11.78
CA ARG A 95 -7.88 -8.30 -13.05
C ARG A 95 -6.93 -7.92 -14.19
N ARG A 96 -6.45 -6.67 -14.21
CA ARG A 96 -5.55 -6.17 -15.25
C ARG A 96 -4.08 -6.56 -15.03
N TYR A 97 -3.62 -6.58 -13.78
CA TYR A 97 -2.19 -6.67 -13.45
C TYR A 97 -1.81 -7.90 -12.61
N GLY A 98 -2.77 -8.76 -12.25
CA GLY A 98 -2.58 -9.89 -11.35
C GLY A 98 -2.30 -9.51 -9.89
N ARG A 99 -2.31 -8.21 -9.57
CA ARG A 99 -2.08 -7.67 -8.22
C ARG A 99 -2.75 -6.32 -8.07
N VAL A 100 -3.04 -5.94 -6.83
CA VAL A 100 -3.42 -4.57 -6.50
C VAL A 100 -2.15 -3.72 -6.46
N PRO A 101 -2.00 -2.70 -7.32
CA PRO A 101 -0.89 -1.76 -7.22
C PRO A 101 -0.93 -1.10 -5.84
N LYS A 102 0.21 -1.03 -5.16
CA LYS A 102 0.29 -0.18 -3.96
C LYS A 102 -0.08 1.24 -4.38
N ARG A 103 -1.12 1.83 -3.77
CA ARG A 103 -1.45 3.25 -3.98
C ARG A 103 -0.18 4.05 -3.70
N ARG A 104 0.41 4.64 -4.73
CA ARG A 104 1.55 5.54 -4.56
C ARG A 104 1.02 6.78 -3.87
N THR A 105 1.55 7.14 -2.72
CA THR A 105 1.32 8.47 -2.14
C THR A 105 1.68 9.50 -3.21
N PRO A 106 0.83 10.51 -3.48
CA PRO A 106 1.20 11.58 -4.38
C PRO A 106 2.54 12.17 -3.95
N VAL A 107 3.45 12.37 -4.91
CA VAL A 107 4.73 13.02 -4.64
C VAL A 107 4.43 14.50 -4.40
N PRO A 108 4.75 15.08 -3.24
CA PRO A 108 4.46 16.47 -2.95
C PRO A 108 5.23 17.40 -3.90
N VAL A 109 4.60 18.50 -4.28
CA VAL A 109 5.14 19.51 -5.19
C VAL A 109 5.48 20.76 -4.39
N PHE A 110 6.68 21.30 -4.58
CA PHE A 110 7.16 22.52 -3.93
C PHE A 110 7.64 23.54 -4.96
N ALA A 111 7.68 24.80 -4.57
CA ALA A 111 8.08 25.90 -5.45
C ALA A 111 9.60 25.95 -5.69
N SER A 112 10.41 25.59 -4.68
CA SER A 112 11.87 25.55 -4.76
C SER A 112 12.46 24.46 -3.87
N VAL A 113 13.77 24.24 -4.00
CA VAL A 113 14.54 23.32 -3.14
C VAL A 113 14.49 23.77 -1.67
N GLU A 114 14.65 25.06 -1.43
CA GLU A 114 14.62 25.66 -0.08
C GLU A 114 13.24 25.53 0.56
N ASP A 115 12.17 25.73 -0.21
CA ASP A 115 10.79 25.52 0.25
C ASP A 115 10.57 24.05 0.63
N ALA A 116 10.95 23.11 -0.25
CA ALA A 116 10.86 21.68 0.04
C ALA A 116 11.62 21.29 1.30
N TYR A 117 12.86 21.79 1.46
CA TYR A 117 13.68 21.52 2.63
C TYR A 117 13.04 22.04 3.92
N ARG A 118 12.65 23.32 3.95
CA ARG A 118 12.05 23.96 5.13
C ARG A 118 10.72 23.33 5.52
N SER A 119 9.90 23.00 4.52
CA SER A 119 8.55 22.46 4.73
C SER A 119 8.55 20.97 5.10
N SER A 120 9.63 20.23 4.81
CA SER A 120 9.67 18.78 4.99
C SER A 120 10.65 18.30 6.05
N THR A 121 11.46 19.17 6.66
CA THR A 121 12.45 18.77 7.66
C THR A 121 12.04 19.07 9.08
N GLN A 122 12.50 18.24 10.01
CA GLN A 122 12.35 18.43 11.46
C GLN A 122 13.71 18.20 12.12
N VAL A 123 14.08 19.06 13.07
CA VAL A 123 15.32 18.91 13.84
C VAL A 123 15.04 18.05 15.07
N ASP A 124 15.87 17.03 15.27
CA ASP A 124 15.81 16.11 16.42
C ASP A 124 17.23 15.87 16.94
N GLY A 125 17.62 16.65 17.95
CA GLY A 125 19.00 16.71 18.45
C GLY A 125 19.98 17.06 17.32
N ASP A 126 20.99 16.21 17.11
CA ASP A 126 21.99 16.36 16.06
C ASP A 126 21.51 15.88 14.68
N HIS A 127 20.24 15.48 14.55
CA HIS A 127 19.67 14.98 13.30
C HIS A 127 18.70 15.95 12.64
N VAL A 128 18.72 15.96 11.31
CA VAL A 128 17.68 16.59 10.49
C VAL A 128 16.89 15.49 9.82
N LEU A 129 15.63 15.33 10.20
CA LEU A 129 14.76 14.24 9.77
C LEU A 129 13.86 14.66 8.61
N TRP A 130 13.66 13.75 7.66
CA TRP A 130 12.65 13.84 6.60
C TRP A 130 11.57 12.79 6.83
N PRO A 131 10.47 13.10 7.54
CA PRO A 131 9.52 12.10 8.03
C PRO A 131 8.51 11.62 6.96
N VAL A 132 8.31 12.38 5.87
CA VAL A 132 7.23 12.12 4.91
C VAL A 132 7.72 11.96 3.48
N GLY A 133 7.37 10.82 2.86
CA GLY A 133 7.82 10.51 1.50
C GLY A 133 9.35 10.38 1.41
N ARG A 134 9.84 10.01 0.23
CA ARG A 134 11.30 9.96 -0.06
C ARG A 134 11.70 10.81 -1.25
N GLU A 135 10.72 11.38 -1.92
CA GLU A 135 10.85 12.13 -3.15
C GLU A 135 9.88 13.32 -3.12
N VAL A 136 10.26 14.37 -3.82
CA VAL A 136 9.47 15.57 -4.07
C VAL A 136 9.53 15.93 -5.54
N LEU A 137 8.65 16.82 -5.97
CA LEU A 137 8.73 17.52 -7.25
C LEU A 137 9.04 19.00 -6.99
N ILE A 138 10.08 19.52 -7.63
CA ILE A 138 10.33 20.95 -7.74
C ILE A 138 9.96 21.34 -9.18
N GLY A 139 8.78 21.94 -9.36
CA GLY A 139 8.15 22.03 -10.67
C GLY A 139 7.93 20.62 -11.27
N SER A 140 8.57 20.32 -12.40
CA SER A 140 8.55 19.00 -13.04
C SER A 140 9.72 18.08 -12.66
N VAL A 141 10.70 18.60 -11.91
CA VAL A 141 11.94 17.88 -11.59
C VAL A 141 11.71 17.05 -10.34
N ARG A 142 11.88 15.72 -10.45
CA ARG A 142 11.84 14.82 -9.30
C ARG A 142 13.17 14.81 -8.58
N MET A 143 13.12 15.01 -7.26
CA MET A 143 14.29 14.99 -6.38
C MET A 143 14.04 14.09 -5.17
N THR A 144 15.06 13.37 -4.75
CA THR A 144 15.05 12.62 -3.47
C THR A 144 15.24 13.57 -2.28
N ALA A 145 14.79 13.16 -1.10
CA ALA A 145 15.02 13.90 0.14
C ALA A 145 16.51 14.28 0.36
N ASN A 146 17.42 13.36 0.05
CA ASN A 146 18.86 13.60 0.15
C ASN A 146 19.35 14.66 -0.86
N GLN A 147 18.86 14.64 -2.09
CA GLN A 147 19.22 15.65 -3.10
C GLN A 147 18.72 17.03 -2.71
N VAL A 148 17.49 17.12 -2.17
CA VAL A 148 16.93 18.38 -1.67
C VAL A 148 17.79 18.91 -0.53
N ALA A 149 18.06 18.08 0.49
CA ALA A 149 18.83 18.50 1.64
C ALA A 149 20.28 18.88 1.28
N TRP A 150 20.93 18.13 0.39
CA TRP A 150 22.27 18.49 -0.08
C TRP A 150 22.28 19.87 -0.73
N ARG A 151 21.41 20.11 -1.71
CA ARG A 151 21.36 21.40 -2.42
C ARG A 151 20.90 22.56 -1.55
N ALA A 152 20.06 22.31 -0.55
CA ALA A 152 19.57 23.35 0.36
C ALA A 152 20.63 23.80 1.40
N THR A 153 21.58 22.93 1.73
CA THR A 153 22.52 23.15 2.84
C THR A 153 23.97 23.28 2.41
N ARG A 154 24.27 23.00 1.13
CA ARG A 154 25.62 22.99 0.59
C ARG A 154 25.70 23.76 -0.72
N SER A 155 26.86 24.35 -0.98
CA SER A 155 27.12 25.12 -2.20
C SER A 155 27.75 24.29 -3.32
N ASP A 156 28.31 23.11 -3.00
CA ASP A 156 28.86 22.16 -3.96
C ASP A 156 27.79 21.20 -4.51
N GLU A 157 27.90 20.83 -5.79
CA GLU A 157 27.06 19.78 -6.39
C GLU A 157 27.64 18.40 -6.01
N PRO A 158 26.81 17.41 -5.65
CA PRO A 158 27.30 16.11 -5.18
C PRO A 158 27.94 15.31 -6.30
N GLU A 159 29.02 14.60 -5.99
CA GLU A 159 29.59 13.63 -6.91
C GLU A 159 28.93 12.26 -6.74
N GLY A 160 28.10 11.87 -7.72
CA GLY A 160 27.41 10.59 -7.74
C GLY A 160 26.28 10.49 -6.72
N ARG A 161 26.12 9.31 -6.11
CA ARG A 161 24.99 9.03 -5.21
C ARG A 161 25.20 9.68 -3.84
N ILE A 162 24.20 10.43 -3.37
CA ILE A 162 24.13 10.95 -1.99
C ILE A 162 23.50 9.91 -1.05
N THR A 163 24.19 9.58 0.04
CA THR A 163 23.69 8.70 1.10
C THR A 163 23.85 9.35 2.46
N LYS A 164 23.10 8.86 3.44
CA LYS A 164 23.35 9.18 4.84
C LYS A 164 24.55 8.41 5.37
N ASP A 165 25.20 9.00 6.36
CA ASP A 165 26.38 8.47 7.05
C ASP A 165 26.12 8.21 8.55
N CYS A 166 24.84 8.20 8.95
CA CYS A 166 24.43 7.84 10.29
C CYS A 166 23.37 6.74 10.27
N GLY A 167 23.14 6.11 11.43
CA GLY A 167 22.17 5.03 11.59
C GLY A 167 20.70 5.47 11.53
N VAL A 168 20.41 6.78 11.58
CA VAL A 168 19.03 7.29 11.64
C VAL A 168 18.37 7.22 10.26
N SER A 169 17.27 6.47 10.18
CA SER A 169 16.68 6.04 8.90
C SER A 169 16.25 7.18 7.98
N THR A 170 15.72 8.25 8.55
CA THR A 170 15.15 9.42 7.86
C THR A 170 16.07 10.64 7.93
N CYS A 171 17.29 10.49 8.43
CA CYS A 171 18.22 11.61 8.53
C CYS A 171 18.71 12.06 7.15
N VAL A 172 18.62 13.37 6.92
CA VAL A 172 19.13 14.10 5.76
C VAL A 172 20.16 15.16 6.15
N GLY A 173 20.56 15.22 7.43
CA GLY A 173 21.59 16.15 7.93
C GLY A 173 23.02 15.61 7.83
N HIS A 174 23.20 14.29 7.88
CA HIS A 174 24.52 13.64 7.80
C HIS A 174 24.71 12.98 6.43
N LEU A 175 24.89 13.79 5.39
CA LEU A 175 25.00 13.32 4.02
C LEU A 175 26.44 13.26 3.54
N VAL A 176 26.72 12.24 2.73
CA VAL A 176 27.98 12.04 2.02
C VAL A 176 27.70 11.65 0.57
N ASP A 177 28.54 12.13 -0.33
CA ASP A 177 28.52 11.73 -1.74
C ASP A 177 29.46 10.53 -1.98
N GLN A 178 29.67 10.15 -3.25
CA GLN A 178 30.49 8.99 -3.58
C GLN A 178 31.97 9.18 -3.23
N VAL A 179 32.53 10.36 -3.50
CA VAL A 179 33.95 10.64 -3.29
C VAL A 179 34.27 10.66 -1.80
N MET A 180 33.43 11.32 -0.99
CA MET A 180 33.57 11.35 0.46
C MET A 180 33.56 9.96 1.07
N ARG A 181 32.69 9.06 0.57
CA ARG A 181 32.67 7.67 1.03
C ARG A 181 33.95 6.92 0.67
N GLN A 182 34.42 7.05 -0.57
CA GLN A 182 35.66 6.40 -1.02
C GLN A 182 36.87 6.84 -0.19
N ALA A 183 37.01 8.14 0.07
CA ALA A 183 38.09 8.68 0.89
C ALA A 183 38.11 8.13 2.33
N ARG A 184 36.94 7.82 2.89
CA ARG A 184 36.82 7.23 4.24
C ARG A 184 37.18 5.75 4.26
N HIS A 185 36.78 5.00 3.24
CA HIS A 185 37.16 3.60 3.09
C HIS A 185 38.69 3.46 3.01
N THR A 186 39.35 4.27 2.17
CA THR A 186 40.81 4.22 2.03
C THR A 186 41.53 4.61 3.33
N THR A 187 41.02 5.62 4.06
CA THR A 187 41.60 6.02 5.36
C THR A 187 41.46 4.93 6.41
N THR A 188 40.33 4.22 6.43
CA THR A 188 40.07 3.12 7.37
C THR A 188 40.98 1.93 7.08
N GLU A 189 41.15 1.55 5.81
CA GLU A 189 42.06 0.48 5.39
C GLU A 189 43.51 0.80 5.74
N ARG A 190 43.94 2.05 5.56
CA ARG A 190 45.31 2.49 5.85
C ARG A 190 45.61 2.59 7.34
N SER A 191 44.60 2.76 8.19
CA SER A 191 44.75 2.78 9.65
C SER A 191 44.71 1.39 10.27
N ALA A 192 44.26 0.37 9.52
CA ALA A 192 44.18 -1.02 9.95
C ALA A 192 45.37 -1.88 9.49
N ALA A 193 46.27 -1.32 8.67
CA ALA A 193 47.49 -1.95 8.15
C ALA A 193 48.72 -1.48 8.95
#